data_AF-K6GQ90-F1
#
_entry.id   AF-K6GQ90-F1
#
_cell.length_a   1.000
_cell.length_b   1.000
_cell.length_c   1.000
_cell.angle_alpha   90.00
_cell.angle_beta   90.00
_cell.angle_gamma   90.00
#
_symmetry.space_group_name_H-M   'P 1'
#
loop_
_entity.id
_entity.type
_entity.pdbx_description
1 polymer ?
#
loop_
_entity_poly.entity_id
_entity_poly.type
_entity_poly.pdbx_seq_one_letter_code
_entity_poly.pdbx_strand_id
1 'polypeptide(L)'
;MTLKADCCPIATPLLLTASDPREHLLNIIGSAPEAVRRAVCDLLLSIKTSLDVLPLTPQLDDPDRPVTDWESLLGALTAIRLELDRLKVTKIEGLRKANPGLVQLEHRFGLAKKAHEKAKLMLEIFYELINAGQDFQTAAEILEQSAEVLLKELKADLYVCRLHDESGHWVNIAANTHTGRATPIFVKFMEEALPHHPVMRSVANPRMLFVRSNNLLGPERGGESIDCVPYLEGYRCRLSFFLRGPDDKAFGLIMLYSKKANYFDRYETDFLADCARIVSLTVGRQLEVGRDALAKAAGGMAHVGNNVLAIMKNGAELILEDYEDFLDHEDEIGTALISEAMQLVPGPWPKLAPAAMRHLIGLTIERMEVEKKMQYVNLIVENVNRLKGAIANLLKAVENPILMPYIGGEEVLDLEPEDHPDYNQTS
;
A
#
# COMPACT_ATOMS: atom_id res chain seq x y z
N MET A 1 22.99 42.67 21.68
CA MET A 1 22.32 42.33 22.95
C MET A 1 22.84 43.28 24.02
N THR A 2 22.04 44.26 24.42
CA THR A 2 22.34 45.12 25.57
C THR A 2 21.92 44.36 26.83
N LEU A 3 22.88 43.66 27.45
CA LEU A 3 22.73 43.17 28.81
C LEU A 3 22.68 44.41 29.71
N LYS A 4 21.54 44.73 30.31
CA LYS A 4 21.52 45.70 31.42
C LYS A 4 22.43 45.13 32.50
N ALA A 5 23.52 45.85 32.80
CA ALA A 5 24.59 45.40 33.70
C ALA A 5 24.05 45.04 35.11
N ASP A 6 22.90 45.60 35.50
CA ASP A 6 22.33 45.44 36.84
C ASP A 6 21.56 44.12 37.07
N CYS A 7 21.37 43.29 36.05
CA CYS A 7 20.56 42.06 36.16
C CYS A 7 21.21 40.79 35.59
N CYS A 8 22.51 40.81 35.27
CA CYS A 8 23.19 39.64 34.71
C CYS A 8 23.90 38.85 35.83
N PRO A 9 23.42 37.65 36.21
CA PRO A 9 23.97 36.88 37.33
C PRO A 9 25.41 36.37 37.10
N ILE A 10 25.98 36.56 35.91
CA ILE A 10 27.36 36.18 35.54
C ILE A 10 28.24 37.44 35.38
N ALA A 11 27.67 38.65 35.45
CA ALA A 11 28.44 39.87 35.26
C ALA A 11 29.53 40.05 36.32
N THR A 12 29.22 39.81 37.60
CA THR A 12 30.20 39.91 38.69
C THR A 12 31.37 38.92 38.52
N PRO A 13 31.13 37.61 38.29
CA PRO A 13 32.19 36.64 37.96
C PRO A 13 33.08 37.00 36.76
N LEU A 14 32.51 37.62 35.71
CA LEU A 14 33.24 37.99 34.48
C LEU A 14 34.04 39.28 34.62
N LEU A 15 33.52 40.25 35.38
CA LEU A 15 34.16 41.54 35.65
C LEU A 15 35.40 41.41 36.55
N LEU A 16 35.49 40.33 37.35
CA LEU A 16 36.66 40.02 38.18
C LEU A 16 37.88 39.57 37.36
N THR A 17 37.69 39.24 36.08
CA THR A 17 38.72 38.65 35.21
C THR A 17 39.16 39.52 34.04
N ALA A 18 38.31 40.45 33.56
CA ALA A 18 38.62 41.26 32.38
C ALA A 18 37.85 42.59 32.34
N SER A 19 38.43 43.58 31.66
CA SER A 19 37.87 44.94 31.50
C SER A 19 36.65 44.99 30.56
N ASP A 20 36.54 44.08 29.60
CA ASP A 20 35.36 43.87 28.75
C ASP A 20 34.78 42.46 28.95
N PRO A 21 33.72 42.30 29.76
CA PRO A 21 33.15 40.99 30.10
C PRO A 21 32.48 40.30 28.90
N ARG A 22 32.08 41.05 27.86
CA ARG A 22 31.42 40.47 26.69
C ARG A 22 32.42 39.84 25.73
N GLU A 23 33.54 40.53 25.49
CA GLU A 23 34.62 40.00 24.67
C GLU A 23 35.27 38.78 25.35
N HIS A 24 35.49 38.85 26.67
CA HIS A 24 36.01 37.74 27.47
C HIS A 24 35.11 36.50 27.42
N LEU A 25 33.78 36.68 27.57
CA LEU A 25 32.81 35.58 27.43
C LEU A 25 32.87 34.92 26.04
N LEU A 26 32.94 35.72 24.97
CA LEU A 26 33.03 35.19 23.61
C LEU A 26 34.32 34.40 23.38
N ASN A 27 35.44 34.86 23.96
CA ASN A 27 36.72 34.18 23.90
C ASN A 27 36.71 32.83 24.65
N ILE A 28 36.07 32.78 25.82
CA ILE A 28 35.87 31.54 26.58
C ILE A 28 34.98 30.55 25.81
N ILE A 29 33.90 31.02 25.20
CA ILE A 29 33.00 30.17 24.39
C ILE A 29 33.72 29.68 23.12
N GLY A 30 34.54 30.53 22.52
CA GLY A 30 35.32 30.23 21.32
C GLY A 30 36.41 29.18 21.55
N SER A 31 37.00 29.12 22.75
CA SER A 31 38.01 28.14 23.13
C SER A 31 37.45 26.78 23.56
N ALA A 32 36.13 26.66 23.74
CA ALA A 32 35.46 25.42 24.14
C ALA A 32 35.30 24.40 22.98
N PRO A 33 35.35 23.08 23.26
CA PRO A 33 34.97 22.04 22.30
C PRO A 33 33.54 22.24 21.77
N GLU A 34 33.26 21.76 20.55
CA GLU A 34 31.97 22.05 19.88
C GLU A 34 30.74 21.58 20.69
N ALA A 35 30.81 20.40 21.30
CA ALA A 35 29.75 19.89 22.15
C ALA A 35 29.49 20.80 23.38
N VAL A 36 30.56 21.31 24.00
CA VAL A 36 30.48 22.22 25.15
C VAL A 36 29.91 23.57 24.74
N ARG A 37 30.31 24.08 23.56
CA ARG A 37 29.81 25.34 23.01
C ARG A 37 28.29 25.32 22.82
N ARG A 38 27.76 24.22 22.26
CA ARG A 38 26.30 24.04 22.13
C ARG A 38 25.63 24.01 23.50
N ALA A 39 26.18 23.25 24.46
CA ALA A 39 25.63 23.16 25.81
C ALA A 39 25.61 24.53 26.53
N VAL A 40 26.67 25.33 26.40
CA VAL A 40 26.74 26.69 26.96
C VAL A 40 25.68 27.61 26.33
N CYS A 41 25.50 27.56 25.01
CA CYS A 41 24.47 28.33 24.32
C CYS A 41 23.05 27.92 24.75
N ASP A 42 22.78 26.63 24.84
CA ASP A 42 21.49 26.09 25.29
C ASP A 42 21.18 26.50 26.73
N LEU A 43 22.19 26.45 27.62
CA LEU A 43 22.06 26.89 29.01
C LEU A 43 21.79 28.39 29.10
N LEU A 44 22.52 29.23 28.36
CA LEU A 44 22.29 30.67 28.32
C LEU A 44 20.86 31.01 27.85
N LEU A 45 20.37 30.31 26.82
CA LEU A 45 19.00 30.47 26.34
C LEU A 45 17.97 30.03 27.39
N SER A 46 18.21 28.89 28.05
CA SER A 46 17.35 28.36 29.11
C SER A 46 17.28 29.27 30.35
N ILE A 47 18.42 29.85 30.73
CA ILE A 47 18.51 30.82 31.83
C ILE A 47 17.75 32.09 31.46
N LYS A 48 17.98 32.65 30.27
CA LYS A 48 17.29 33.86 29.79
C LYS A 48 15.77 33.67 29.79
N THR A 49 15.27 32.62 29.16
CA THR A 49 13.83 32.31 29.11
C THR A 49 13.21 32.14 30.50
N SER A 50 13.98 31.63 31.46
CA SER A 50 13.54 31.51 32.85
C SER A 50 13.46 32.85 33.57
N LEU A 51 14.44 33.73 33.35
CA LEU A 51 14.48 35.10 33.91
C LEU A 51 13.41 36.00 33.29
N ASP A 52 13.03 35.79 32.03
CA ASP A 52 11.93 36.52 31.39
C ASP A 52 10.57 36.24 32.07
N VAL A 53 10.42 35.05 32.69
CA VAL A 53 9.18 34.61 33.38
C VAL A 53 9.24 34.85 34.89
N LEU A 54 10.44 34.81 35.48
CA LEU A 54 10.66 35.02 36.91
C LEU A 54 11.34 36.38 37.12
N PRO A 55 10.64 37.39 37.66
CA PRO A 55 11.22 38.70 37.96
C PRO A 55 12.10 38.65 39.23
N LEU A 56 12.92 37.61 39.38
CA LEU A 56 13.78 37.35 40.54
C LEU A 56 15.19 37.03 40.07
N THR A 57 16.17 37.67 40.69
CA THR A 57 17.59 37.40 40.48
C THR A 57 18.03 36.16 41.25
N PRO A 58 18.62 35.15 40.59
CA PRO A 58 19.14 33.96 41.27
C PRO A 58 20.34 34.35 42.14
N GLN A 59 20.40 33.81 43.36
CA GLN A 59 21.51 34.01 44.27
C GLN A 59 22.50 32.86 44.10
N LEU A 60 23.73 33.18 43.72
CA LEU A 60 24.80 32.19 43.62
C LEU A 60 25.44 31.99 44.99
N ASP A 61 25.80 30.75 45.32
CA ASP A 61 26.50 30.41 46.58
C ASP A 61 27.88 31.10 46.67
N ASP A 62 28.52 31.34 45.52
CA ASP A 62 29.80 32.03 45.41
C ASP A 62 29.81 32.97 44.18
N PRO A 63 29.25 34.19 44.31
CA PRO A 63 29.14 35.15 43.21
C PRO A 63 30.48 35.78 42.82
N ASP A 64 31.52 35.62 43.66
CA ASP A 64 32.85 36.21 43.48
C ASP A 64 33.84 35.21 42.84
N ARG A 65 33.40 33.99 42.53
CA ARG A 65 34.23 33.02 41.83
C ARG A 65 34.51 33.48 40.40
N PRO A 66 35.79 33.69 40.01
CA PRO A 66 36.12 34.19 38.69
C PRO A 66 35.84 33.15 37.60
N VAL A 67 35.32 33.59 36.44
CA VAL A 67 35.12 32.76 35.26
C VAL A 67 36.27 32.96 34.28
N THR A 68 37.22 32.01 34.27
CA THR A 68 38.48 32.11 33.53
C THR A 68 38.54 31.21 32.30
N ASP A 69 37.72 30.16 32.24
CA ASP A 69 37.71 29.13 31.21
C ASP A 69 36.29 28.57 30.96
N TRP A 70 36.17 27.67 29.99
CA TRP A 70 34.86 27.11 29.62
C TRP A 70 34.29 26.18 30.71
N GLU A 71 35.14 25.55 31.53
CA GLU A 71 34.73 24.69 32.64
C GLU A 71 34.07 25.51 33.76
N SER A 72 34.72 26.60 34.17
CA SER A 72 34.20 27.55 35.15
C SER A 72 32.93 28.25 34.66
N LEU A 73 32.86 28.60 33.37
CA LEU A 73 31.64 29.16 32.75
C LEU A 73 30.48 28.15 32.78
N LEU A 74 30.72 26.90 32.39
CA LEU A 74 29.70 25.85 32.41
C LEU A 74 29.21 25.57 33.84
N GLY A 75 30.13 25.54 34.81
CA GLY A 75 29.81 25.39 36.22
C GLY A 75 28.93 26.53 36.74
N ALA A 76 29.27 27.78 36.43
CA ALA A 76 28.48 28.96 36.82
C ALA A 76 27.08 28.95 36.19
N LEU A 77 26.97 28.65 34.89
CA LEU A 77 25.68 28.52 34.20
C LEU A 77 24.81 27.41 34.80
N THR A 78 25.41 26.28 35.14
CA THR A 78 24.70 25.16 35.76
C THR A 78 24.19 25.53 37.15
N ALA A 79 25.01 26.22 37.96
CA ALA A 79 24.61 26.71 39.28
C ALA A 79 23.43 27.70 39.20
N ILE A 80 23.49 28.66 38.26
CA ILE A 80 22.39 29.60 38.00
C ILE A 80 21.11 28.84 37.60
N ARG A 81 21.24 27.82 36.75
CA ARG A 81 20.09 27.04 36.28
C ARG A 81 19.43 26.27 37.43
N LEU A 82 20.23 25.65 38.29
CA LEU A 82 19.77 24.95 39.49
C LEU A 82 19.02 25.88 40.44
N GLU A 83 19.54 27.09 40.68
CA GLU A 83 18.89 28.03 41.57
C GLU A 83 17.58 28.57 40.98
N LEU A 84 17.54 28.84 39.68
CA LEU A 84 16.30 29.19 38.99
C LEU A 84 15.25 28.07 39.08
N ASP A 85 15.65 26.81 38.99
CA ASP A 85 14.73 25.68 39.15
C ASP A 85 14.20 25.58 40.59
N ARG A 86 15.03 25.82 41.62
CA ARG A 86 14.57 25.92 43.01
C ARG A 86 13.54 27.04 43.19
N LEU A 87 13.84 28.25 42.68
CA LEU A 87 12.93 29.40 42.76
C LEU A 87 11.60 29.12 42.03
N LYS A 88 11.62 28.45 40.88
CA LYS A 88 10.41 28.00 40.18
C LYS A 88 9.58 27.08 41.06
N VAL A 89 10.19 26.06 41.65
CA VAL A 89 9.49 25.09 42.51
C VAL A 89 8.84 25.80 43.69
N THR A 90 9.58 26.64 44.41
CA THR A 90 9.06 27.41 45.56
C THR A 90 7.88 28.31 45.16
N LYS A 91 7.98 28.99 44.00
CA LYS A 91 6.89 29.85 43.51
C LYS A 91 5.67 29.06 43.07
N ILE A 92 5.86 27.91 42.41
CA ILE A 92 4.79 26.98 42.04
C ILE A 92 4.10 26.42 43.29
N GLU A 93 4.86 26.03 44.32
CA GLU A 93 4.30 25.58 45.60
C GLU A 93 3.52 26.67 46.32
N GLY A 94 4.02 27.91 46.33
CA GLY A 94 3.29 29.06 46.84
C GLY A 94 1.98 29.29 46.10
N LEU A 95 2.00 29.20 44.77
CA LEU A 95 0.80 29.31 43.94
C LEU A 95 -0.18 28.14 44.15
N ARG A 96 0.30 26.91 44.34
CA ARG A 96 -0.52 25.74 44.67
C ARG A 96 -1.20 25.88 46.03
N LYS A 97 -0.50 26.40 47.04
CA LYS A 97 -1.06 26.68 48.37
C LYS A 97 -2.09 27.82 48.34
N ALA A 98 -1.84 28.86 47.54
CA ALA A 98 -2.73 30.00 47.41
C ALA A 98 -3.98 29.69 46.57
N ASN A 99 -3.89 28.75 45.61
CA ASN A 99 -4.97 28.42 44.69
C ASN A 99 -5.14 26.90 44.54
N PRO A 100 -6.04 26.26 45.31
CA PRO A 100 -6.30 24.82 45.20
C PRO A 100 -6.79 24.41 43.80
N GLY A 101 -7.43 25.31 43.05
CA GLY A 101 -7.82 25.08 41.64
C GLY A 101 -6.65 24.94 40.67
N LEU A 102 -5.44 25.38 41.04
CA LEU A 102 -4.23 25.26 40.22
C LEU A 102 -3.84 23.79 40.01
N VAL A 103 -3.98 22.95 41.04
CA VAL A 103 -3.71 21.51 40.96
C VAL A 103 -4.66 20.84 39.96
N GLN A 104 -5.94 21.24 39.97
CA GLN A 104 -6.93 20.73 39.04
C GLN A 104 -6.67 21.22 37.60
N LEU A 105 -6.18 22.45 37.43
CA LEU A 105 -5.75 22.99 36.15
C LEU A 105 -4.51 22.29 35.61
N GLU A 106 -3.50 22.03 36.45
CA GLU A 106 -2.29 21.26 36.10
C GLU A 106 -2.67 19.84 35.66
N HIS A 107 -3.58 19.18 36.37
CA HIS A 107 -4.09 17.87 35.98
C HIS A 107 -4.82 17.92 34.62
N ARG A 108 -5.73 18.89 34.42
CA ARG A 108 -6.43 19.08 33.14
C ARG A 108 -5.48 19.40 31.99
N PHE A 109 -4.46 20.23 32.24
CA PHE A 109 -3.43 20.54 31.26
C PHE A 109 -2.59 19.30 30.93
N GLY A 110 -2.25 18.47 31.92
CA GLY A 110 -1.57 17.19 31.70
C GLY A 110 -2.39 16.24 30.84
N LEU A 111 -3.70 16.14 31.07
CA LEU A 111 -4.61 15.38 30.22
C LEU A 111 -4.69 15.96 28.80
N ALA A 112 -4.82 17.28 28.66
CA ALA A 112 -4.87 17.96 27.36
C ALA A 112 -3.57 17.78 26.58
N LYS A 113 -2.41 17.88 27.24
CA LYS A 113 -1.10 17.64 26.63
C LYS A 113 -0.96 16.21 26.13
N LYS A 114 -1.35 15.21 26.93
CA LYS A 114 -1.36 13.80 26.51
C LYS A 114 -2.29 13.58 25.31
N ALA A 115 -3.48 14.16 25.33
CA ALA A 115 -4.43 14.08 24.21
C ALA A 115 -3.87 14.74 22.95
N HIS A 116 -3.17 15.88 23.09
CA HIS A 116 -2.52 16.57 21.97
C HIS A 116 -1.37 15.74 21.38
N GLU A 117 -0.48 15.18 22.21
CA GLU A 117 0.61 14.30 21.76
C GLU A 117 0.06 13.06 21.05
N LYS A 118 -1.04 12.48 21.56
CA LYS A 118 -1.76 11.37 20.92
C LYS A 118 -2.33 11.76 19.57
N ALA A 119 -3.04 12.88 19.49
CA ALA A 119 -3.64 13.37 18.26
C ALA A 119 -2.58 13.68 17.20
N LYS A 120 -1.43 14.22 17.61
CA LYS A 120 -0.29 14.47 16.74
C LYS A 120 0.24 13.17 16.12
N LEU A 121 0.55 12.16 16.95
CA LEU A 121 1.02 10.85 16.47
C LEU A 121 0.00 10.21 15.52
N MET A 122 -1.28 10.29 15.86
CA MET A 122 -2.37 9.78 15.03
C MET A 122 -2.40 10.46 13.66
N LEU A 123 -2.30 11.79 13.62
CA LEU A 123 -2.26 12.55 12.36
C LEU A 123 -1.02 12.22 11.52
N GLU A 124 0.14 12.06 12.14
CA GLU A 124 1.37 11.65 11.45
C GLU A 124 1.21 10.26 10.80
N ILE A 125 0.69 9.28 11.55
CA ILE A 125 0.39 7.94 11.01
C ILE A 125 -0.64 8.02 9.89
N PHE A 126 -1.73 8.78 10.07
CA PHE A 126 -2.79 8.87 9.06
C PHE A 126 -2.27 9.51 7.78
N TYR A 127 -1.46 10.56 7.88
CA TYR A 127 -0.86 11.22 6.74
C TYR A 127 0.02 10.25 5.94
N GLU A 128 0.92 9.52 6.62
CA GLU A 128 1.80 8.55 5.97
C GLU A 128 1.02 7.36 5.37
N LEU A 129 0.01 6.82 6.07
CA LEU A 129 -0.82 5.73 5.55
C LEU A 129 -1.67 6.17 4.34
N ILE A 130 -2.18 7.40 4.35
CA ILE A 130 -2.93 7.94 3.22
C ILE A 130 -2.00 8.14 2.02
N ASN A 131 -0.80 8.68 2.24
CA ASN A 131 0.19 8.87 1.17
C ASN A 131 0.65 7.54 0.56
N ALA A 132 0.88 6.50 1.38
CA ALA A 132 1.19 5.17 0.87
C ALA A 132 0.10 4.63 -0.08
N GLY A 133 -1.16 5.03 0.13
CA GLY A 133 -2.29 4.64 -0.73
C GLY A 133 -2.54 5.53 -1.96
N GLN A 134 -1.78 6.61 -2.17
CA GLN A 134 -2.00 7.56 -3.28
C GLN A 134 -1.29 7.18 -4.58
N ASP A 135 -0.24 6.36 -4.52
CA ASP A 135 0.52 5.93 -5.69
C ASP A 135 -0.10 4.68 -6.37
N PHE A 136 0.20 4.47 -7.66
CA PHE A 136 -0.26 3.32 -8.47
C PHE A 136 0.43 2.02 -8.03
N GLN A 137 -0.01 1.49 -6.90
CA GLN A 137 0.57 0.31 -6.27
C GLN A 137 -0.46 -0.80 -6.10
N THR A 138 0.02 -2.04 -6.11
CA THR A 138 -0.80 -3.22 -5.83
C THR A 138 -1.23 -3.25 -4.36
N ALA A 139 -2.29 -4.01 -4.05
CA ALA A 139 -2.72 -4.19 -2.67
C ALA A 139 -1.63 -4.77 -1.77
N ALA A 140 -0.70 -5.57 -2.33
CA ALA A 140 0.42 -6.13 -1.60
C ALA A 140 1.45 -5.05 -1.22
N GLU A 141 1.81 -4.18 -2.16
CA GLU A 141 2.76 -3.08 -1.96
C GLU A 141 2.22 -2.06 -0.94
N ILE A 142 0.93 -1.71 -1.02
CA ILE A 142 0.32 -0.78 -0.05
C ILE A 142 0.23 -1.42 1.33
N LEU A 143 -0.02 -2.72 1.41
CA LEU A 143 -0.01 -3.45 2.69
C LEU A 143 1.39 -3.46 3.30
N GLU A 144 2.43 -3.67 2.48
CA GLU A 144 3.83 -3.61 2.90
C GLU A 144 4.20 -2.22 3.42
N GLN A 145 3.94 -1.17 2.64
CA GLN A 145 4.21 0.21 3.03
C GLN A 145 3.44 0.62 4.30
N SER A 146 2.17 0.21 4.39
CA SER A 146 1.37 0.44 5.61
C SER A 146 1.99 -0.24 6.82
N ALA A 147 2.53 -1.45 6.66
CA ALA A 147 3.22 -2.15 7.73
C ALA A 147 4.56 -1.52 8.11
N GLU A 148 5.29 -0.94 7.16
CA GLU A 148 6.52 -0.17 7.43
C GLU A 148 6.24 1.10 8.24
N VAL A 149 5.18 1.84 7.88
CA VAL A 149 4.71 3.00 8.66
C VAL A 149 4.36 2.55 10.08
N LEU A 150 3.55 1.51 10.23
CA LEU A 150 3.17 1.00 11.55
C LEU A 150 4.36 0.45 12.36
N LEU A 151 5.33 -0.21 11.70
CA LEU A 151 6.55 -0.69 12.34
C LEU A 151 7.34 0.47 12.94
N LYS A 152 7.55 1.54 12.15
CA LYS A 152 8.32 2.72 12.54
C LYS A 152 7.62 3.51 13.63
N GLU A 153 6.35 3.85 13.43
CA GLU A 153 5.60 4.72 14.34
C GLU A 153 5.22 4.02 15.65
N LEU A 154 4.90 2.72 15.60
CA LEU A 154 4.66 1.91 16.79
C LEU A 154 5.95 1.32 17.38
N LYS A 155 7.10 1.60 16.76
CA LYS A 155 8.44 1.18 17.18
C LYS A 155 8.50 -0.33 17.46
N ALA A 156 7.88 -1.11 16.59
CA ALA A 156 7.94 -2.57 16.65
C ALA A 156 9.28 -3.08 16.08
N ASP A 157 9.60 -4.35 16.33
CA ASP A 157 10.89 -4.94 15.96
C ASP A 157 10.85 -5.69 14.61
N LEU A 158 9.68 -6.19 14.22
CA LEU A 158 9.39 -6.96 12.99
C LEU A 158 7.93 -6.76 12.59
N TYR A 159 7.65 -6.67 11.29
CA TYR A 159 6.31 -6.84 10.73
C TYR A 159 6.22 -8.08 9.85
N VAL A 160 5.02 -8.67 9.76
CA VAL A 160 4.66 -9.72 8.82
C VAL A 160 3.29 -9.41 8.23
N CYS A 161 3.19 -9.37 6.91
CA CYS A 161 1.98 -9.07 6.16
C CYS A 161 1.44 -10.31 5.47
N ARG A 162 0.13 -10.50 5.53
CA ARG A 162 -0.55 -11.57 4.79
C ARG A 162 -1.78 -11.05 4.07
N LEU A 163 -2.05 -11.63 2.91
CA LEU A 163 -3.28 -11.42 2.15
C LEU A 163 -3.92 -12.76 1.83
N HIS A 164 -5.24 -12.73 1.62
CA HIS A 164 -5.93 -13.85 1.01
C HIS A 164 -5.55 -13.97 -0.47
N ASP A 165 -5.19 -15.17 -0.90
CA ASP A 165 -5.11 -15.51 -2.32
C ASP A 165 -6.51 -15.73 -2.92
N GLU A 166 -6.57 -15.98 -4.22
CA GLU A 166 -7.81 -16.25 -4.96
C GLU A 166 -8.59 -17.47 -4.43
N SER A 167 -7.90 -18.41 -3.77
CA SER A 167 -8.48 -19.61 -3.17
C SER A 167 -8.93 -19.40 -1.73
N GLY A 168 -8.71 -18.21 -1.15
CA GLY A 168 -9.04 -17.92 0.24
C GLY A 168 -8.03 -18.48 1.25
N HIS A 169 -6.80 -18.80 0.84
CA HIS A 169 -5.71 -19.15 1.75
C HIS A 169 -4.90 -17.91 2.14
N TRP A 170 -4.30 -17.94 3.33
CA TRP A 170 -3.44 -16.86 3.82
C TRP A 170 -2.03 -17.01 3.26
N VAL A 171 -1.59 -16.07 2.44
CA VAL A 171 -0.26 -16.06 1.84
C VAL A 171 0.57 -14.93 2.46
N ASN A 172 1.84 -15.22 2.77
CA ASN A 172 2.78 -14.22 3.23
C ASN A 172 3.27 -13.39 2.03
N ILE A 173 3.01 -12.09 2.07
CA ILE A 173 3.36 -11.17 0.98
C ILE A 173 4.64 -10.38 1.27
N ALA A 174 4.86 -10.01 2.53
CA ALA A 174 5.97 -9.15 2.93
C ALA A 174 6.27 -9.33 4.42
N ALA A 175 7.54 -9.20 4.77
CA ALA A 175 7.98 -9.15 6.15
C ALA A 175 9.35 -8.48 6.22
N ASN A 176 9.57 -7.65 7.24
CA ASN A 176 10.86 -7.03 7.45
C ASN A 176 11.09 -6.65 8.92
N THR A 177 12.36 -6.57 9.30
CA THR A 177 12.78 -6.11 10.63
C THR A 177 13.05 -4.61 10.61
N HIS A 178 12.93 -3.94 11.76
CA HIS A 178 13.22 -2.50 11.87
C HIS A 178 14.68 -2.09 11.52
N THR A 179 15.57 -3.07 11.36
CA THR A 179 16.98 -2.86 10.99
C THR A 179 17.28 -3.25 9.54
N GLY A 180 16.28 -3.70 8.77
CA GLY A 180 16.48 -4.24 7.42
C GLY A 180 17.32 -5.54 7.39
N ARG A 181 17.47 -6.22 8.53
CA ARG A 181 18.13 -7.53 8.61
C ARG A 181 17.23 -8.61 8.03
N ALA A 182 17.87 -9.72 7.61
CA ALA A 182 17.18 -10.92 7.14
C ALA A 182 16.04 -11.31 8.09
N THR A 183 14.88 -11.59 7.50
CA THR A 183 13.71 -12.00 8.25
C THR A 183 13.94 -13.37 8.91
N PRO A 184 13.52 -13.56 10.17
CA PRO A 184 13.64 -14.84 10.85
C PRO A 184 12.96 -15.97 10.08
N ILE A 185 13.53 -17.18 10.13
CA ILE A 185 13.06 -18.34 9.35
C ILE A 185 11.59 -18.67 9.66
N PHE A 186 11.13 -18.45 10.89
CA PHE A 186 9.76 -18.75 11.30
C PHE A 186 8.71 -18.03 10.45
N VAL A 187 9.02 -16.84 9.94
CA VAL A 187 8.12 -16.05 9.09
C VAL A 187 7.62 -16.85 7.86
N LYS A 188 8.42 -17.79 7.36
CA LYS A 188 8.06 -18.67 6.23
C LYS A 188 7.24 -19.90 6.65
N PHE A 189 7.34 -20.31 7.92
CA PHE A 189 6.75 -21.56 8.45
C PHE A 189 5.75 -21.35 9.59
N MET A 190 5.27 -20.11 9.76
CA MET A 190 4.31 -19.74 10.79
C MET A 190 3.01 -20.56 10.68
N GLU A 191 2.71 -21.34 11.73
CA GLU A 191 1.51 -22.19 11.84
C GLU A 191 0.21 -21.40 12.08
N GLU A 192 0.27 -20.08 12.00
CA GLU A 192 -0.86 -19.16 12.23
C GLU A 192 -1.95 -19.23 11.16
N ALA A 193 -2.04 -20.29 10.36
CA ALA A 193 -3.19 -20.63 9.54
C ALA A 193 -4.19 -21.57 10.26
N LEU A 194 -3.80 -22.12 11.41
CA LEU A 194 -4.64 -23.03 12.19
C LEU A 194 -5.84 -22.30 12.80
N PRO A 195 -7.08 -22.82 12.68
CA PRO A 195 -8.28 -22.16 13.21
C PRO A 195 -8.25 -21.86 14.72
N HIS A 196 -7.50 -22.65 15.48
CA HIS A 196 -7.37 -22.48 16.93
C HIS A 196 -6.32 -21.45 17.34
N HIS A 197 -5.48 -20.98 16.41
CA HIS A 197 -4.49 -19.95 16.68
C HIS A 197 -5.17 -18.65 17.14
N PRO A 198 -4.69 -17.95 18.19
CA PRO A 198 -5.36 -16.77 18.73
C PRO A 198 -5.68 -15.69 17.68
N VAL A 199 -4.75 -15.48 16.74
CA VAL A 199 -4.94 -14.54 15.63
C VAL A 199 -6.08 -15.02 14.74
N MET A 200 -6.11 -16.29 14.35
CA MET A 200 -7.14 -16.86 13.48
C MET A 200 -8.52 -16.94 14.14
N ARG A 201 -8.55 -17.20 15.44
CA ARG A 201 -9.79 -17.13 16.23
C ARG A 201 -10.36 -15.71 16.24
N SER A 202 -9.50 -14.69 16.32
CA SER A 202 -9.92 -13.29 16.23
C SER A 202 -10.28 -12.87 14.81
N VAL A 203 -9.62 -13.41 13.78
CA VAL A 203 -10.01 -13.24 12.36
C VAL A 203 -11.44 -13.71 12.14
N ALA A 204 -11.83 -14.84 12.73
CA ALA A 204 -13.19 -15.38 12.62
C ALA A 204 -14.26 -14.52 13.31
N ASN A 205 -13.90 -13.54 14.15
CA ASN A 205 -14.84 -12.62 14.77
C ASN A 205 -14.94 -11.30 13.95
N PRO A 206 -16.07 -11.03 13.28
CA PRO A 206 -16.23 -9.85 12.41
C PRO A 206 -15.99 -8.51 13.10
N ARG A 207 -16.24 -8.43 14.42
CA ARG A 207 -16.11 -7.18 15.20
C ARG A 207 -14.68 -6.88 15.63
N MET A 208 -13.77 -7.83 15.49
CA MET A 208 -12.38 -7.66 15.90
C MET A 208 -11.58 -7.04 14.77
N LEU A 209 -10.96 -5.90 15.06
CA LEU A 209 -10.07 -5.16 14.15
C LEU A 209 -8.58 -5.39 14.45
N PHE A 210 -8.27 -5.80 15.68
CA PHE A 210 -6.92 -6.19 16.07
C PHE A 210 -6.94 -7.13 17.27
N VAL A 211 -5.83 -7.81 17.54
CA VAL A 211 -5.60 -8.59 18.76
C VAL A 211 -4.19 -8.32 19.29
N ARG A 212 -4.07 -8.22 20.61
CA ARG A 212 -2.78 -8.18 21.31
C ARG A 212 -2.52 -9.56 21.90
N SER A 213 -1.36 -10.12 21.62
CA SER A 213 -0.84 -11.32 22.27
C SER A 213 0.38 -10.93 23.09
N ASN A 214 0.23 -10.85 24.41
CA ASN A 214 1.26 -10.29 25.29
C ASN A 214 2.29 -11.32 25.75
N ASN A 215 1.98 -12.61 25.60
CA ASN A 215 2.87 -13.69 25.97
C ASN A 215 2.97 -14.74 24.84
N LEU A 216 4.03 -14.68 24.05
CA LEU A 216 4.26 -15.61 22.94
C LEU A 216 4.77 -17.00 23.37
N LEU A 217 4.80 -17.32 24.67
CA LEU A 217 5.06 -18.69 25.12
C LEU A 217 3.97 -19.66 24.65
N GLY A 218 4.33 -20.95 24.61
CA GLY A 218 3.38 -22.04 24.38
C GLY A 218 2.28 -22.09 25.44
N PRO A 219 1.05 -22.59 25.12
CA PRO A 219 -0.05 -22.68 26.08
C PRO A 219 0.29 -23.55 27.29
N GLU A 220 1.09 -24.60 27.08
CA GLU A 220 1.58 -25.49 28.15
C GLU A 220 2.42 -24.77 29.21
N ARG A 221 2.99 -23.61 28.86
CA ARG A 221 3.79 -22.76 29.77
C ARG A 221 3.02 -21.51 30.21
N GLY A 222 1.70 -21.50 30.05
CA GLY A 222 0.84 -20.35 30.40
C GLY A 222 0.95 -19.18 29.43
N GLY A 223 1.43 -19.41 28.21
CA GLY A 223 1.44 -18.42 27.14
C GLY A 223 0.23 -18.49 26.22
N GLU A 224 0.18 -17.57 25.27
CA GLU A 224 -0.94 -17.39 24.36
C GLU A 224 -0.64 -17.93 22.96
N SER A 225 0.63 -18.22 22.62
CA SER A 225 0.99 -18.61 21.26
C SER A 225 1.04 -20.11 21.10
N ILE A 226 0.25 -20.65 20.17
CA ILE A 226 0.32 -22.07 19.79
C ILE A 226 1.67 -22.38 19.15
N ASP A 227 2.20 -21.43 18.37
CA ASP A 227 3.55 -21.48 17.80
C ASP A 227 4.54 -20.75 18.73
N CYS A 228 5.44 -21.48 19.38
CA CYS A 228 6.45 -20.89 20.26
C CYS A 228 7.72 -20.43 19.54
N VAL A 229 7.82 -20.63 18.22
CA VAL A 229 9.00 -20.26 17.43
C VAL A 229 9.29 -18.75 17.48
N PRO A 230 8.30 -17.83 17.38
CA PRO A 230 8.55 -16.41 17.60
C PRO A 230 9.19 -16.12 18.97
N TYR A 231 8.79 -16.87 20.01
CA TYR A 231 9.35 -16.70 21.35
C TYR A 231 10.80 -17.18 21.46
N LEU A 232 11.12 -18.31 20.82
CA LEU A 232 12.47 -18.86 20.74
C LEU A 232 13.43 -17.89 20.02
N GLU A 233 12.93 -17.18 19.01
CA GLU A 233 13.66 -16.11 18.29
C GLU A 233 13.80 -14.80 19.09
N GLY A 234 13.25 -14.76 20.30
CA GLY A 234 13.42 -13.65 21.24
C GLY A 234 12.27 -12.64 21.24
N TYR A 235 11.21 -12.84 20.47
CA TYR A 235 10.01 -12.01 20.56
C TYR A 235 9.18 -12.36 21.80
N ARG A 236 8.44 -11.41 22.34
CA ARG A 236 7.70 -11.56 23.61
C ARG A 236 6.22 -11.28 23.44
N CYS A 237 5.87 -10.30 22.63
CA CYS A 237 4.49 -9.96 22.32
C CYS A 237 4.28 -9.67 20.83
N ARG A 238 3.01 -9.76 20.41
CA ARG A 238 2.53 -9.52 19.05
C ARG A 238 1.29 -8.63 19.09
N LEU A 239 1.17 -7.74 18.11
CA LEU A 239 -0.03 -6.98 17.80
C LEU A 239 -0.44 -7.30 16.36
N SER A 240 -1.60 -7.89 16.16
CA SER A 240 -2.09 -8.25 14.83
C SER A 240 -3.29 -7.40 14.46
N PHE A 241 -3.25 -6.72 13.33
CA PHE A 241 -4.35 -5.99 12.73
C PHE A 241 -5.05 -6.84 11.67
N PHE A 242 -6.37 -6.73 11.62
CA PHE A 242 -7.25 -7.44 10.68
C PHE A 242 -7.79 -6.43 9.67
N LEU A 243 -7.46 -6.64 8.40
CA LEU A 243 -7.99 -5.81 7.32
C LEU A 243 -9.30 -6.40 6.83
N ARG A 244 -10.38 -5.62 6.89
CA ARG A 244 -11.73 -6.08 6.56
C ARG A 244 -12.37 -5.28 5.46
N GLY A 245 -13.07 -5.99 4.57
CA GLY A 245 -13.87 -5.39 3.51
C GLY A 245 -15.27 -5.00 3.99
N PRO A 246 -16.13 -4.49 3.08
CA PRO A 246 -17.51 -4.11 3.39
C PRO A 246 -18.40 -5.26 3.89
N ASP A 247 -18.02 -6.50 3.60
CA ASP A 247 -18.70 -7.73 4.03
C ASP A 247 -18.24 -8.23 5.41
N ASP A 248 -17.47 -7.41 6.14
CA ASP A 248 -16.81 -7.72 7.40
C ASP A 248 -15.87 -8.94 7.36
N LYS A 249 -15.58 -9.50 6.18
CA LYS A 249 -14.60 -10.59 6.05
C LYS A 249 -13.21 -10.01 6.07
N ALA A 250 -12.32 -10.69 6.79
CA ALA A 250 -10.91 -10.34 6.77
C ALA A 250 -10.32 -10.74 5.42
N PHE A 251 -9.62 -9.83 4.76
CA PHE A 251 -8.89 -10.07 3.51
C PHE A 251 -7.37 -9.95 3.70
N GLY A 252 -6.91 -9.32 4.79
CA GLY A 252 -5.50 -9.04 5.05
C GLY A 252 -5.13 -9.03 6.54
N LEU A 253 -3.83 -9.17 6.81
CA LEU A 253 -3.24 -9.15 8.15
C LEU A 253 -1.95 -8.33 8.17
N ILE A 254 -1.76 -7.52 9.20
CA ILE A 254 -0.45 -6.96 9.58
C ILE A 254 -0.15 -7.43 10.99
N MET A 255 0.98 -8.11 11.19
CA MET A 255 1.41 -8.58 12.50
C MET A 255 2.72 -7.92 12.89
N LEU A 256 2.69 -7.16 13.98
CA LEU A 256 3.85 -6.49 14.56
C LEU A 256 4.35 -7.26 15.77
N TYR A 257 5.65 -7.49 15.84
CA TYR A 257 6.29 -8.20 16.94
C TYR A 257 7.19 -7.27 17.73
N SER A 258 7.31 -7.51 19.04
CA SER A 258 8.36 -6.88 19.85
C SER A 258 9.09 -7.86 20.74
N LYS A 259 10.38 -7.60 20.97
CA LYS A 259 11.23 -8.31 21.94
C LYS A 259 10.98 -7.87 23.38
N LYS A 260 10.21 -6.81 23.60
CA LYS A 260 9.82 -6.32 24.93
C LYS A 260 8.49 -6.96 25.34
N ALA A 261 8.38 -7.40 26.59
CA ALA A 261 7.11 -7.93 27.11
C ALA A 261 6.07 -6.81 27.28
N ASN A 262 4.78 -7.12 27.04
CA ASN A 262 3.64 -6.20 27.17
C ASN A 262 3.81 -4.87 26.43
N TYR A 263 4.60 -4.86 25.35
CA TYR A 263 5.03 -3.63 24.68
C TYR A 263 3.85 -2.84 24.10
N PHE A 264 2.84 -3.53 23.58
CA PHE A 264 1.71 -2.91 22.90
C PHE A 264 0.60 -2.43 23.86
N ASP A 265 0.71 -2.69 25.17
CA ASP A 265 -0.28 -2.25 26.17
C ASP A 265 -0.32 -0.73 26.37
N ARG A 266 0.76 -0.04 26.00
CA ARG A 266 0.82 1.43 26.06
C ARG A 266 -0.08 2.13 25.05
N TYR A 267 -0.59 1.40 24.04
CA TYR A 267 -1.47 1.95 23.02
C TYR A 267 -2.93 1.73 23.40
N GLU A 268 -3.74 2.78 23.28
CA GLU A 268 -5.17 2.71 23.55
C GLU A 268 -5.93 1.94 22.46
N THR A 269 -7.00 1.27 22.87
CA THR A 269 -7.83 0.42 21.99
C THR A 269 -8.38 1.20 20.79
N ASP A 270 -8.90 2.41 21.02
CA ASP A 270 -9.51 3.23 19.96
C ASP A 270 -8.47 3.64 18.89
N PHE A 271 -7.26 3.99 19.33
CA PHE A 271 -6.16 4.35 18.44
C PHE A 271 -5.75 3.17 17.54
N LEU A 272 -5.67 1.96 18.11
CA LEU A 272 -5.36 0.75 17.35
C LEU A 272 -6.49 0.39 16.37
N ALA A 273 -7.75 0.57 16.79
CA ALA A 273 -8.90 0.37 15.91
C ALA A 273 -8.92 1.36 14.74
N ASP A 274 -8.57 2.63 14.97
CA ASP A 274 -8.46 3.63 13.90
C ASP A 274 -7.37 3.29 12.87
N CYS A 275 -6.20 2.84 13.33
CA CYS A 275 -5.13 2.37 12.45
C CYS A 275 -5.63 1.21 11.57
N ALA A 276 -6.29 0.21 12.17
CA ALA A 276 -6.84 -0.94 11.43
C ALA A 276 -7.85 -0.51 10.36
N ARG A 277 -8.73 0.44 10.68
CA ARG A 277 -9.75 0.97 9.75
C ARG A 277 -9.13 1.66 8.55
N ILE A 278 -8.17 2.54 8.77
CA ILE A 278 -7.54 3.28 7.67
C ILE A 278 -6.79 2.35 6.74
N VAL A 279 -6.01 1.41 7.30
CA VAL A 279 -5.30 0.41 6.50
C VAL A 279 -6.28 -0.49 5.74
N SER A 280 -7.40 -0.89 6.36
CA SER A 280 -8.45 -1.65 5.67
C SER A 280 -9.03 -0.87 4.49
N LEU A 281 -9.25 0.44 4.65
CA LEU A 281 -9.80 1.30 3.61
C LEU A 281 -8.80 1.53 2.47
N THR A 282 -7.53 1.81 2.76
CA THR A 282 -6.51 2.06 1.72
C THR A 282 -6.21 0.81 0.92
N VAL A 283 -5.98 -0.33 1.57
CA VAL A 283 -5.69 -1.59 0.88
C VAL A 283 -6.96 -2.16 0.21
N GLY A 284 -8.10 -2.09 0.90
CA GLY A 284 -9.39 -2.59 0.39
C GLY A 284 -9.84 -1.87 -0.87
N ARG A 285 -9.70 -0.53 -0.91
CA ARG A 285 -10.01 0.26 -2.11
C ARG A 285 -9.24 -0.21 -3.34
N GLN A 286 -7.97 -0.57 -3.21
CA GLN A 286 -7.18 -1.03 -4.35
C GLN A 286 -7.52 -2.46 -4.78
N LEU A 287 -7.90 -3.32 -3.83
CA LEU A 287 -8.47 -4.63 -4.17
C LEU A 287 -9.79 -4.48 -4.95
N GLU A 288 -10.64 -3.53 -4.57
CA GLU A 288 -11.88 -3.23 -5.29
C GLU A 288 -11.59 -2.68 -6.69
N VAL A 289 -10.68 -1.71 -6.83
CA VAL A 289 -10.27 -1.17 -8.15
C VAL A 289 -9.70 -2.27 -9.05
N GLY A 290 -8.84 -3.14 -8.53
CA GLY A 290 -8.30 -4.28 -9.28
C GLY A 290 -9.38 -5.29 -9.70
N ARG A 291 -10.34 -5.58 -8.81
CA ARG A 291 -11.49 -6.45 -9.12
C ARG A 291 -12.39 -5.83 -10.19
N ASP A 292 -12.68 -4.55 -10.10
CA ASP A 292 -13.50 -3.84 -11.09
C ASP A 292 -12.83 -3.81 -12.46
N ALA A 293 -11.50 -3.61 -12.49
CA ALA A 293 -10.72 -3.66 -13.73
C ALA A 293 -10.75 -5.07 -14.36
N LEU A 294 -10.55 -6.12 -13.55
CA LEU A 294 -10.68 -7.51 -13.99
C LEU A 294 -12.09 -7.85 -14.47
N ALA A 295 -13.12 -7.41 -13.75
CA ALA A 295 -14.52 -7.63 -14.12
C ALA A 295 -14.86 -6.95 -15.46
N LYS A 296 -14.35 -5.74 -15.69
CA LYS A 296 -14.49 -5.03 -16.97
C LYS A 296 -13.73 -5.72 -18.09
N ALA A 297 -12.49 -6.15 -17.86
CA ALA A 297 -11.72 -6.91 -18.84
C ALA A 297 -12.43 -8.24 -19.20
N ALA A 298 -12.94 -8.97 -18.20
CA ALA A 298 -13.72 -10.19 -18.41
C ALA A 298 -15.04 -9.91 -19.18
N GLY A 299 -15.73 -8.81 -18.87
CA GLY A 299 -16.92 -8.37 -19.60
C GLY A 299 -16.62 -8.02 -21.06
N GLY A 300 -15.55 -7.28 -21.32
CA GLY A 300 -15.08 -6.96 -22.67
C GLY A 300 -14.72 -8.22 -23.47
N MET A 301 -14.01 -9.17 -22.85
CA MET A 301 -13.71 -10.46 -23.47
C MET A 301 -14.93 -11.31 -23.75
N ALA A 302 -15.91 -11.32 -22.85
CA ALA A 302 -17.16 -12.04 -23.09
C ALA A 302 -17.90 -11.45 -24.29
N HIS A 303 -17.89 -10.12 -24.45
CA HIS A 303 -18.48 -9.46 -25.62
C HIS A 303 -17.72 -9.79 -26.91
N VAL A 304 -16.38 -9.66 -26.94
CA VAL A 304 -15.55 -10.01 -28.10
C VAL A 304 -15.71 -11.49 -28.46
N GLY A 305 -15.67 -12.38 -27.46
CA GLY A 305 -15.87 -13.82 -27.62
C GLY A 305 -17.25 -14.17 -28.18
N ASN A 306 -18.32 -13.54 -27.67
CA ASN A 306 -19.67 -13.74 -28.18
C ASN A 306 -19.82 -13.27 -29.63
N ASN A 307 -19.20 -12.14 -30.00
CA ASN A 307 -19.22 -11.64 -31.38
C ASN A 307 -18.50 -12.60 -32.33
N VAL A 308 -17.31 -13.07 -31.95
CA VAL A 308 -16.54 -14.05 -32.74
C VAL A 308 -17.32 -15.36 -32.90
N LEU A 309 -17.92 -15.89 -31.82
CA LEU A 309 -18.73 -17.11 -31.86
C LEU A 309 -20.00 -16.94 -32.71
N ALA A 310 -20.65 -15.78 -32.67
CA ALA A 310 -21.80 -15.48 -33.50
C ALA A 310 -21.43 -15.43 -34.98
N ILE A 311 -20.29 -14.82 -35.33
CA ILE A 311 -19.79 -14.81 -36.72
C ILE A 311 -19.46 -16.23 -37.19
N MET A 312 -18.82 -17.05 -36.35
CA MET A 312 -18.55 -18.46 -36.68
C MET A 312 -19.83 -19.27 -36.87
N LYS A 313 -20.82 -19.08 -35.99
CA LYS A 313 -22.12 -19.74 -36.07
C LYS A 313 -22.84 -19.36 -37.36
N ASN A 314 -22.95 -18.07 -37.67
CA ASN A 314 -23.60 -17.59 -38.89
C ASN A 314 -22.86 -18.11 -40.13
N GLY A 315 -21.52 -18.14 -40.12
CA GLY A 315 -20.72 -18.73 -41.20
C GLY A 315 -20.99 -20.23 -41.38
N ALA A 316 -21.15 -20.98 -40.28
CA ALA A 316 -21.49 -22.41 -40.33
C ALA A 316 -22.95 -22.66 -40.79
N GLU A 317 -23.90 -21.83 -40.36
CA GLU A 317 -25.31 -21.89 -40.81
C GLU A 317 -25.42 -21.63 -42.32
N LEU A 318 -24.69 -20.64 -42.85
CA LEU A 318 -24.65 -20.39 -44.29
C LEU A 318 -24.06 -21.55 -45.09
N ILE A 319 -22.99 -22.19 -44.58
CA ILE A 319 -22.44 -23.40 -45.22
C ILE A 319 -23.45 -24.54 -45.22
N LEU A 320 -24.22 -24.70 -44.15
CA LEU A 320 -25.24 -25.74 -44.04
C LEU A 320 -26.45 -25.46 -44.95
N GLU A 321 -26.94 -24.23 -44.99
CA GLU A 321 -28.03 -23.80 -45.87
C GLU A 321 -27.66 -23.99 -47.34
N ASP A 322 -26.47 -23.54 -47.76
CA ASP A 322 -25.96 -23.76 -49.12
C ASP A 322 -25.85 -25.26 -49.47
N TYR A 323 -25.55 -26.11 -48.48
CA TYR A 323 -25.44 -27.56 -48.68
C TYR A 323 -26.81 -28.24 -48.79
N GLU A 324 -27.76 -27.86 -47.95
CA GLU A 324 -29.14 -28.37 -47.99
C GLU A 324 -29.85 -27.94 -49.27
N ASP A 325 -29.76 -26.67 -49.65
CA ASP A 325 -30.41 -26.11 -50.83
C ASP A 325 -29.82 -26.73 -52.12
N PHE A 326 -28.53 -27.07 -52.13
CA PHE A 326 -27.90 -27.76 -53.25
C PHE A 326 -28.33 -29.23 -53.37
N LEU A 327 -28.30 -29.99 -52.27
CA LEU A 327 -28.72 -31.41 -52.26
C LEU A 327 -30.16 -31.57 -52.75
N ASP A 328 -31.02 -30.59 -52.47
CA ASP A 328 -32.42 -30.61 -52.87
C ASP A 328 -32.63 -30.27 -54.38
N HIS A 329 -31.70 -29.56 -55.03
CA HIS A 329 -31.87 -29.05 -56.40
C HIS A 329 -30.80 -29.51 -57.42
N GLU A 330 -29.83 -30.33 -57.02
CA GLU A 330 -28.70 -30.80 -57.86
C GLU A 330 -29.17 -31.40 -59.20
N ASP A 331 -30.17 -32.27 -59.16
CA ASP A 331 -30.69 -32.97 -60.33
C ASP A 331 -31.47 -32.03 -61.27
N GLU A 332 -32.17 -31.03 -60.73
CA GLU A 332 -32.95 -30.06 -61.51
C GLU A 332 -32.02 -29.06 -62.23
N ILE A 333 -31.02 -28.54 -61.53
CA ILE A 333 -30.01 -27.61 -62.06
C ILE A 333 -29.18 -28.30 -63.16
N GLY A 334 -28.71 -29.53 -62.89
CA GLY A 334 -27.97 -30.32 -63.87
C GLY A 334 -28.80 -30.64 -65.12
N THR A 335 -30.11 -30.88 -64.97
CA THR A 335 -31.00 -31.15 -66.10
C THR A 335 -31.31 -29.89 -66.91
N ALA A 336 -31.53 -28.74 -66.25
CA ALA A 336 -31.78 -27.46 -66.90
C ALA A 336 -30.59 -26.98 -67.74
N LEU A 337 -29.37 -27.03 -67.18
CA LEU A 337 -28.14 -26.65 -67.87
C LEU A 337 -27.83 -27.51 -69.10
N ILE A 338 -28.05 -28.83 -69.00
CA ILE A 338 -27.89 -29.74 -70.15
C ILE A 338 -28.94 -29.42 -71.22
N SER A 339 -30.19 -29.16 -70.83
CA SER A 339 -31.26 -28.78 -71.76
C SER A 339 -30.95 -27.46 -72.48
N GLU A 340 -30.43 -26.46 -71.77
CA GLU A 340 -30.06 -25.16 -72.32
C GLU A 340 -28.82 -25.26 -73.25
N ALA A 341 -27.80 -26.03 -72.86
CA ALA A 341 -26.63 -26.30 -73.71
C ALA A 341 -27.01 -27.03 -75.01
N MET A 342 -27.97 -27.96 -74.94
CA MET A 342 -28.50 -28.65 -76.12
C MET A 342 -29.34 -27.74 -77.03
N GLN A 343 -29.97 -26.70 -76.48
CA GLN A 343 -30.70 -25.68 -77.26
C GLN A 343 -29.75 -24.69 -77.95
N LEU A 344 -28.65 -24.32 -77.29
CA LEU A 344 -27.65 -23.38 -77.82
C LEU A 344 -26.78 -23.99 -78.94
N VAL A 345 -26.60 -25.31 -78.97
CA VAL A 345 -25.83 -26.02 -80.02
C VAL A 345 -26.72 -27.06 -80.73
N PRO A 346 -27.45 -26.67 -81.79
CA PRO A 346 -28.31 -27.59 -82.53
C PRO A 346 -27.50 -28.52 -83.44
N GLY A 347 -27.60 -29.84 -83.21
CA GLY A 347 -26.97 -30.88 -84.01
C GLY A 347 -27.18 -32.29 -83.43
N PRO A 348 -26.86 -33.39 -84.15
CA PRO A 348 -27.00 -34.73 -83.61
C PRO A 348 -25.95 -34.97 -82.52
N TRP A 349 -26.38 -34.91 -81.27
CA TRP A 349 -25.53 -35.21 -80.11
C TRP A 349 -25.18 -36.71 -80.08
N PRO A 350 -23.92 -37.08 -79.79
CA PRO A 350 -23.57 -38.46 -79.49
C PRO A 350 -24.43 -39.01 -78.33
N LYS A 351 -24.85 -40.28 -78.39
CA LYS A 351 -25.74 -40.88 -77.38
C LYS A 351 -25.26 -40.76 -75.94
N LEU A 352 -23.94 -40.68 -75.73
CA LEU A 352 -23.31 -40.56 -74.41
C LEU A 352 -22.98 -39.11 -74.01
N ALA A 353 -23.15 -38.14 -74.91
CA ALA A 353 -22.78 -36.75 -74.65
C ALA A 353 -23.56 -36.11 -73.49
N PRO A 354 -24.87 -36.37 -73.28
CA PRO A 354 -25.58 -35.86 -72.11
C PRO A 354 -25.02 -36.39 -70.79
N ALA A 355 -24.62 -37.66 -70.74
CA ALA A 355 -24.05 -38.27 -69.55
C ALA A 355 -22.63 -37.73 -69.25
N ALA A 356 -21.80 -37.56 -70.28
CA ALA A 356 -20.47 -36.96 -70.15
C ALA A 356 -20.55 -35.47 -69.73
N MET A 357 -21.52 -34.73 -70.27
CA MET A 357 -21.76 -33.33 -69.92
C MET A 357 -22.30 -33.20 -68.50
N ARG A 358 -23.20 -34.09 -68.07
CA ARG A 358 -23.63 -34.18 -66.66
C ARG A 358 -22.46 -34.42 -65.72
N HIS A 359 -21.53 -35.31 -66.08
CA HIS A 359 -20.34 -35.57 -65.28
C HIS A 359 -19.38 -34.37 -65.20
N LEU A 360 -19.13 -33.68 -66.33
CA LEU A 360 -18.27 -32.48 -66.35
C LEU A 360 -18.88 -31.28 -65.61
N ILE A 361 -20.21 -31.11 -65.71
CA ILE A 361 -20.94 -30.09 -64.95
C ILE A 361 -20.84 -30.40 -63.45
N GLY A 362 -21.05 -31.65 -63.04
CA GLY A 362 -20.85 -32.08 -61.64
C GLY A 362 -19.45 -31.75 -61.11
N LEU A 363 -18.39 -32.11 -61.85
CA LEU A 363 -17.00 -31.81 -61.46
C LEU A 363 -16.70 -30.29 -61.38
N THR A 364 -17.34 -29.49 -62.22
CA THR A 364 -17.12 -28.02 -62.24
C THR A 364 -17.85 -27.35 -61.07
N ILE A 365 -19.06 -27.80 -60.77
CA ILE A 365 -19.86 -27.33 -59.62
C ILE A 365 -19.15 -27.72 -58.30
N GLU A 366 -18.71 -28.98 -58.17
CA GLU A 366 -17.92 -29.45 -57.02
C GLU A 366 -16.70 -28.55 -56.76
N ARG A 367 -16.02 -28.11 -57.83
CA ARG A 367 -14.84 -27.26 -57.73
C ARG A 367 -15.16 -25.83 -57.29
N MET A 368 -16.22 -25.22 -57.82
CA MET A 368 -16.68 -23.88 -57.41
C MET A 368 -17.13 -23.87 -55.95
N GLU A 369 -17.73 -24.95 -55.46
CA GLU A 369 -18.10 -25.10 -54.06
C GLU A 369 -16.91 -25.20 -53.12
N VAL A 370 -15.85 -25.90 -53.51
CA VAL A 370 -14.62 -25.98 -52.71
C VAL A 370 -14.01 -24.58 -52.52
N GLU A 371 -14.02 -23.73 -53.55
CA GLU A 371 -13.54 -22.35 -53.47
C GLU A 371 -14.40 -21.49 -52.52
N LYS A 372 -15.74 -21.57 -52.59
CA LYS A 372 -16.63 -20.87 -51.64
C LYS A 372 -16.46 -21.38 -50.20
N LYS A 373 -16.38 -22.70 -49.99
CA LYS A 373 -16.12 -23.32 -48.68
C LYS A 373 -14.79 -22.85 -48.10
N MET A 374 -13.76 -22.72 -48.93
CA MET A 374 -12.45 -22.20 -48.53
C MET A 374 -12.51 -20.73 -48.08
N GLN A 375 -13.37 -19.90 -48.68
CA GLN A 375 -13.58 -18.51 -48.25
C GLN A 375 -14.21 -18.43 -46.85
N TYR A 376 -15.25 -19.23 -46.55
CA TYR A 376 -15.85 -19.26 -45.21
C TYR A 376 -14.90 -19.84 -44.15
N VAL A 377 -14.14 -20.89 -44.48
CA VAL A 377 -13.11 -21.42 -43.58
C VAL A 377 -12.03 -20.38 -43.30
N ASN A 378 -11.59 -19.61 -44.30
CA ASN A 378 -10.63 -18.53 -44.09
C ASN A 378 -11.18 -17.43 -43.18
N LEU A 379 -12.45 -17.04 -43.33
CA LEU A 379 -13.12 -16.07 -42.45
C LEU A 379 -13.19 -16.59 -41.00
N ILE A 380 -13.51 -17.88 -40.80
CA ILE A 380 -13.49 -18.50 -39.48
C ILE A 380 -12.08 -18.48 -38.88
N VAL A 381 -11.05 -18.84 -39.66
CA VAL A 381 -9.65 -18.85 -39.21
C VAL A 381 -9.16 -17.44 -38.86
N GLU A 382 -9.51 -16.42 -39.64
CA GLU A 382 -9.17 -15.01 -39.34
C GLU A 382 -9.77 -14.58 -37.99
N ASN A 383 -11.02 -14.93 -37.72
CA ASN A 383 -11.69 -14.60 -36.46
C ASN A 383 -11.12 -15.41 -35.25
N VAL A 384 -10.69 -16.66 -35.46
CA VAL A 384 -9.92 -17.41 -34.44
C VAL A 384 -8.61 -16.67 -34.11
N ASN A 385 -7.91 -16.16 -35.12
CA ASN A 385 -6.67 -15.42 -34.92
C ASN A 385 -6.90 -14.08 -34.20
N ARG A 386 -8.01 -13.37 -34.48
CA ARG A 386 -8.42 -12.17 -33.73
C ARG A 386 -8.68 -12.48 -32.25
N LEU A 387 -9.42 -13.54 -31.95
CA LEU A 387 -9.68 -13.97 -30.57
C LEU A 387 -8.38 -14.34 -29.83
N LYS A 388 -7.46 -15.04 -30.52
CA LYS A 388 -6.14 -15.36 -29.98
C LYS A 388 -5.31 -14.10 -29.69
N GLY A 389 -5.39 -13.08 -30.55
CA GLY A 389 -4.78 -11.77 -30.34
C GLY A 389 -5.34 -11.03 -29.12
N ALA A 390 -6.67 -10.99 -28.98
CA ALA A 390 -7.33 -10.38 -27.82
C ALA A 390 -6.95 -11.07 -26.50
N ILE A 391 -6.85 -12.41 -26.48
CA ILE A 391 -6.36 -13.17 -25.31
C ILE A 391 -4.91 -12.80 -24.98
N ALA A 392 -4.03 -12.69 -25.99
CA ALA A 392 -2.63 -12.32 -25.80
C ALA A 392 -2.46 -10.88 -25.27
N ASN A 393 -3.24 -9.93 -25.79
CA ASN A 393 -3.27 -8.55 -25.31
C ASN A 393 -3.77 -8.46 -23.88
N LEU A 394 -4.76 -9.27 -23.51
CA LEU A 394 -5.27 -9.32 -22.15
C LEU A 394 -4.27 -9.95 -21.18
N LEU A 395 -3.58 -11.02 -21.56
CA LEU A 395 -2.48 -11.59 -20.75
C LEU A 395 -1.38 -10.54 -20.52
N LYS A 396 -1.01 -9.79 -21.56
CA LYS A 396 -0.03 -8.69 -21.46
C LYS A 396 -0.51 -7.55 -20.56
N ALA A 397 -1.80 -7.22 -20.60
CA ALA A 397 -2.44 -6.21 -19.75
C ALA A 397 -2.61 -6.66 -18.28
N VAL A 398 -2.79 -7.97 -18.04
CA VAL A 398 -2.77 -8.55 -16.69
C VAL A 398 -1.35 -8.53 -16.10
N GLU A 399 -0.33 -8.77 -16.91
CA GLU A 399 1.09 -8.69 -16.50
C GLU A 399 1.56 -7.25 -16.27
N ASN A 400 0.99 -6.26 -17.00
CA ASN A 400 1.31 -4.84 -16.87
C ASN A 400 0.02 -4.00 -16.79
N PRO A 401 -0.66 -3.97 -15.64
CA PRO A 401 -1.95 -3.28 -15.52
C PRO A 401 -1.79 -1.77 -15.66
N ILE A 402 -2.35 -1.20 -16.73
CA ILE A 402 -2.48 0.25 -16.91
C ILE A 402 -3.80 0.68 -16.27
N LEU A 403 -3.74 1.12 -15.02
CA LEU A 403 -4.89 1.68 -14.30
C LEU A 403 -4.69 3.18 -14.17
N MET A 404 -5.34 4.00 -14.99
CA MET A 404 -5.33 5.47 -14.83
C MET A 404 -6.67 6.12 -15.24
N PRO A 405 -6.89 7.39 -14.85
CA PRO A 405 -7.96 7.83 -13.98
C PRO A 405 -9.34 7.91 -14.65
N TYR A 406 -10.39 7.56 -13.89
CA TYR A 406 -11.82 7.67 -14.22
C TYR A 406 -12.35 9.10 -14.48
N ILE A 407 -11.50 10.05 -14.87
CA ILE A 407 -11.86 11.45 -15.11
C ILE A 407 -11.60 11.74 -16.59
N GLY A 408 -12.47 11.29 -17.49
CA GLY A 408 -12.31 11.64 -18.91
C GLY A 408 -13.29 11.03 -19.90
N GLY A 409 -13.78 9.81 -19.67
CA GLY A 409 -14.74 9.17 -20.57
C GLY A 409 -14.15 8.62 -21.87
N GLU A 410 -12.86 8.26 -21.91
CA GLU A 410 -12.30 7.44 -23.01
C GLU A 410 -12.30 5.95 -22.62
N GLU A 411 -12.64 5.07 -23.57
CA GLU A 411 -12.61 3.61 -23.42
C GLU A 411 -11.15 3.11 -23.36
N VAL A 412 -10.78 2.35 -22.32
CA VAL A 412 -9.37 2.09 -21.94
C VAL A 412 -8.93 0.62 -22.17
N LEU A 413 -9.73 -0.17 -22.88
CA LEU A 413 -9.36 -1.53 -23.26
C LEU A 413 -9.43 -1.63 -24.79
N ASP A 414 -8.32 -1.28 -25.44
CA ASP A 414 -8.15 -1.56 -26.86
C ASP A 414 -7.86 -3.06 -27.02
N LEU A 415 -8.95 -3.82 -27.09
CA LEU A 415 -8.93 -5.27 -27.34
C LEU A 415 -8.83 -5.58 -28.83
N GLU A 416 -8.81 -4.56 -29.68
CA GLU A 416 -8.62 -4.76 -31.11
C GLU A 416 -7.15 -5.12 -31.38
N PRO A 417 -6.89 -6.13 -32.21
CA PRO A 417 -5.52 -6.40 -32.65
C PRO A 417 -5.02 -5.18 -33.43
N GLU A 418 -3.77 -4.75 -33.19
CA GLU A 418 -3.14 -3.69 -33.98
C GLU A 418 -3.30 -4.04 -35.47
N ASP A 419 -3.97 -3.15 -36.23
CA ASP A 419 -4.05 -3.27 -37.67
C ASP A 419 -2.62 -3.34 -38.22
N HIS A 420 -2.26 -4.48 -38.79
CA HIS A 420 -1.01 -4.63 -39.52
C HIS A 420 -0.93 -3.54 -40.59
N PRO A 421 0.04 -2.60 -40.53
CA PRO A 421 0.16 -1.55 -41.51
C PRO A 421 0.93 -2.13 -42.69
N ASP A 422 0.31 -2.99 -43.49
CA ASP A 422 0.88 -3.44 -44.77
C ASP A 422 -0.24 -4.05 -45.63
N TYR A 423 -1.00 -3.20 -46.32
CA TYR A 423 -1.51 -3.46 -47.67
C TYR A 423 -2.15 -2.17 -48.21
N ASN A 424 -1.33 -1.14 -48.40
CA ASN A 424 -1.62 -0.05 -49.32
C ASN A 424 -0.31 0.47 -49.93
N GLN A 425 0.38 -0.41 -50.64
CA GLN A 425 1.20 -0.01 -51.77
C GLN A 425 0.85 -0.89 -52.96
N THR A 426 0.52 -0.22 -54.08
CA THR A 426 0.25 -0.71 -55.44
C THR A 426 -1.18 -1.19 -55.75
N SER A 427 -2.06 -0.23 -56.03
CA SER A 427 -2.51 0.07 -57.41
C SER A 427 -3.15 1.44 -57.49
#